data_AF-A0A7W8F065-F1
#
_entry.id   AF-A0A7W8F065-F1
#
_cell.length_a   1.000
_cell.length_b   1.000
_cell.length_c   1.000
_cell.angle_alpha   90.00
_cell.angle_beta   90.00
_cell.angle_gamma   90.00
#
_symmetry.space_group_name_H-M   'P 1'
#
loop_
_entity.id
_entity.type
_entity.pdbx_description
1 polymer ?
#
loop_
_entity_poly.entity_id
_entity_poly.type
_entity_poly.pdbx_seq_one_letter_code
_entity_poly.pdbx_strand_id
1 'polypeptide(L)'
;MERQLRLPGDSDEALARDAVCLLDVPTHKTGTAFTKPVDPLLGQAIDTWQAVRPKQPAMPDRKTAERVHFLFAHRARRVSKHYINNTVIPMLCHKAGVPTADIRGKITSHRARSTIASQLYNAKKPMTLFELQEWLGHRTPEATTHYAKITPNTLAKAYNDAGYFARNVRTIEVLVDRDAVASGAAASGEPWQYLDLGHEWCTYTSFE
;
A
#
# COMPACT_ATOMS: atom_id res chain seq x y z
N MET A 1 -21.88 25.85 39.71
CA MET A 1 -22.17 25.67 38.27
C MET A 1 -20.96 26.17 37.51
N GLU A 2 -20.22 25.42 36.70
CA GLU A 2 -20.31 24.04 36.22
C GLU A 2 -18.90 23.46 36.23
N ARG A 3 -18.75 22.26 36.82
CA ARG A 3 -17.56 21.42 36.61
C ARG A 3 -17.82 20.63 35.35
N GLN A 4 -17.10 20.93 34.28
CA GLN A 4 -17.04 20.02 33.14
C GLN A 4 -15.99 18.94 33.46
N LEU A 5 -16.46 17.79 33.94
CA LEU A 5 -15.65 16.59 34.06
C LEU A 5 -15.15 16.21 32.66
N ARG A 6 -13.84 16.31 32.43
CA ARG A 6 -13.19 15.57 31.35
C ARG A 6 -12.98 14.14 31.85
N LEU A 7 -13.64 13.19 31.21
CA LEU A 7 -13.34 11.76 31.37
C LEU A 7 -11.92 11.50 30.81
N PRO A 8 -11.02 10.85 31.56
CA PRO A 8 -9.72 10.45 31.04
C PRO A 8 -9.84 9.08 30.38
N GLY A 9 -9.66 9.02 29.06
CA GLY A 9 -9.53 7.74 28.35
C GLY A 9 -9.79 7.83 26.85
N ASP A 10 -8.72 7.60 26.08
CA ASP A 10 -8.70 6.93 24.77
C ASP A 10 -9.02 7.72 23.48
N SER A 11 -9.60 8.91 23.52
CA SER A 11 -9.92 9.64 22.28
C SER A 11 -8.71 10.32 21.62
N ASP A 12 -7.80 10.92 22.39
CA ASP A 12 -6.60 11.57 21.85
C ASP A 12 -5.52 10.56 21.43
N GLU A 13 -5.41 9.42 22.11
CA GLU A 13 -4.50 8.34 21.71
C GLU A 13 -4.99 7.59 20.46
N ALA A 14 -6.31 7.39 20.30
CA ALA A 14 -6.87 6.82 19.08
C ALA A 14 -6.70 7.74 17.87
N LEU A 15 -6.94 9.05 18.04
CA LEU A 15 -6.68 10.05 16.99
C LEU A 15 -5.18 10.15 16.65
N ALA A 16 -4.29 9.97 17.63
CA ALA A 16 -2.85 9.93 17.40
C ALA A 16 -2.38 8.64 16.71
N ARG A 17 -3.06 7.51 16.90
CA ARG A 17 -2.79 6.23 16.21
C ARG A 17 -3.16 6.26 14.72
N ASP A 18 -4.19 7.03 14.37
CA ASP A 18 -4.62 7.24 12.98
C ASP A 18 -3.99 8.48 12.33
N ALA A 19 -3.18 9.23 13.09
CA ALA A 19 -2.49 10.39 12.56
C ALA A 19 -1.44 9.98 11.51
N VAL A 20 -1.35 10.75 10.44
CA VAL A 20 -0.31 10.61 9.41
C VAL A 20 0.52 11.88 9.41
N CYS A 21 1.84 11.73 9.42
CA CYS A 21 2.75 12.85 9.23
C CYS A 21 3.03 13.01 7.73
N LEU A 22 2.94 14.24 7.22
CA LEU A 22 3.23 14.55 5.82
C LEU A 22 4.68 15.04 5.70
N LEU A 23 5.51 14.27 4.99
CA LEU A 23 6.91 14.62 4.73
C LEU A 23 7.07 15.14 3.30
N ASP A 24 7.40 16.42 3.15
CA ASP A 24 7.69 17.00 1.84
C ASP A 24 9.09 16.60 1.36
N VAL A 25 9.13 15.94 0.20
CA VAL A 25 10.36 15.49 -0.45
C VAL A 25 10.65 16.41 -1.64
N PRO A 26 11.75 17.18 -1.61
CA PRO A 26 12.09 18.10 -2.70
C PRO A 26 12.51 17.35 -3.97
N THR A 27 12.56 18.08 -5.09
CA THR A 27 12.84 17.49 -6.41
C THR A 27 14.11 16.64 -6.43
N HIS A 28 14.05 15.43 -6.99
CA HIS A 28 15.16 14.49 -7.00
C HIS A 28 15.59 14.13 -8.45
N LYS A 29 16.61 13.28 -8.63
CA LYS A 29 17.27 13.05 -9.93
C LYS A 29 16.29 12.69 -11.05
N THR A 30 15.17 12.07 -10.71
CA THR A 30 14.22 11.45 -11.63
C THR A 30 12.77 11.88 -11.41
N GLY A 31 12.48 12.87 -10.56
CA GLY A 31 11.09 13.23 -10.27
C GLY A 31 10.90 14.62 -9.69
N THR A 32 9.64 15.02 -9.71
CA THR A 32 9.09 16.24 -9.11
C THR A 32 9.14 16.17 -7.59
N ALA A 33 8.88 17.31 -6.94
CA ALA A 33 8.62 17.30 -5.51
C ALA A 33 7.32 16.52 -5.23
N PHE A 34 7.26 15.83 -4.11
CA PHE A 34 6.07 15.09 -3.70
C PHE A 34 5.96 15.05 -2.17
N THR A 35 4.74 14.92 -1.67
CA THR A 35 4.46 14.79 -0.25
C THR A 35 4.24 13.34 0.09
N LYS A 36 4.95 12.86 1.10
CA LYS A 36 4.96 11.46 1.49
C LYS A 36 4.28 11.26 2.85
N PRO A 37 3.18 10.50 2.93
CA PRO A 37 2.61 10.13 4.20
C PRO A 37 3.53 9.13 4.92
N VAL A 38 3.85 9.42 6.17
CA VAL A 38 4.71 8.61 7.03
C VAL A 38 4.12 8.47 8.42
N ASP A 39 4.62 7.48 9.16
CA ASP A 39 4.27 7.26 10.56
C ASP A 39 4.59 8.49 11.43
N PRO A 40 3.70 8.93 12.34
CA PRO A 40 3.96 10.05 13.25
C PRO A 40 5.25 9.93 14.05
N LEU A 41 5.68 8.71 14.42
CA LEU A 41 6.95 8.48 15.11
C LEU A 41 8.14 8.97 14.29
N LEU A 42 8.08 8.88 12.96
CA LEU A 42 9.12 9.44 12.10
C LEU A 42 9.13 10.97 12.15
N GLY A 43 7.95 11.60 12.15
CA GLY A 43 7.81 13.06 12.32
C GLY A 43 8.43 13.52 13.64
N GLN A 44 8.07 12.88 14.75
CA GLN A 44 8.61 13.17 16.08
C GLN A 44 10.13 12.98 16.14
N ALA A 45 10.66 11.92 15.51
CA ALA A 45 12.11 11.70 15.44
C ALA A 45 12.83 12.79 14.64
N ILE A 46 12.22 13.25 13.54
CA ILE A 46 12.73 14.37 12.74
C ILE A 46 12.72 15.66 13.57
N ASP A 47 11.63 15.98 14.26
CA ASP A 47 11.51 17.19 15.09
C ASP A 47 12.53 17.19 16.22
N THR A 48 12.68 16.05 16.90
CA THR A 48 13.69 15.84 17.94
C THR A 48 15.10 16.08 17.39
N TRP A 49 15.40 15.55 16.20
CA TRP A 49 16.68 15.79 15.54
C TRP A 49 16.86 17.27 15.15
N GLN A 50 15.82 17.93 14.64
CA GLN A 50 15.88 19.34 14.26
C GLN A 50 16.18 20.25 15.45
N ALA A 51 15.69 19.91 16.64
CA ALA A 51 15.94 20.68 17.87
C ALA A 51 17.41 20.63 18.32
N VAL A 52 18.11 19.50 18.07
CA VAL A 52 19.48 19.29 18.55
C VAL A 52 20.56 19.36 17.47
N ARG A 53 20.19 19.40 16.18
CA ARG A 53 21.18 19.43 15.08
C ARG A 53 22.06 20.68 15.17
N PRO A 54 23.37 20.59 14.90
CA PRO A 54 24.26 21.75 14.98
C PRO A 54 23.85 22.86 14.00
N LYS A 55 23.87 24.11 14.45
CA LYS A 55 23.71 25.30 13.58
C LYS A 55 24.82 25.33 12.55
N GLN A 56 24.45 25.44 11.28
CA GLN A 56 25.36 25.35 10.13
C GLN A 56 24.91 26.31 9.03
N PRO A 57 25.83 26.85 8.20
CA PRO A 57 25.48 27.73 7.11
C PRO A 57 24.61 27.03 6.08
N ALA A 58 23.78 27.80 5.37
CA ALA A 58 23.07 27.31 4.21
C ALA A 58 24.07 26.88 3.13
N MET A 59 23.79 25.75 2.48
CA MET A 59 24.63 25.17 1.42
C MET A 59 23.84 25.17 0.10
N PRO A 60 24.52 25.31 -1.05
CA PRO A 60 23.83 25.26 -2.34
C PRO A 60 23.25 23.86 -2.57
N ASP A 61 21.96 23.80 -2.91
CA ASP A 61 21.39 22.58 -3.45
C ASP A 61 22.02 22.25 -4.80
N ARG A 62 22.33 20.97 -5.01
CA ARG A 62 23.05 20.55 -6.22
C ARG A 62 22.22 20.72 -7.50
N LYS A 63 20.89 20.77 -7.38
CA LYS A 63 19.95 20.71 -8.50
C LYS A 63 19.31 22.08 -8.75
N THR A 64 18.97 22.82 -7.69
CA THR A 64 18.36 24.16 -7.82
C THR A 64 19.35 25.31 -7.64
N ALA A 65 20.56 25.05 -7.13
CA ALA A 65 21.56 26.05 -6.72
C ALA A 65 21.11 27.00 -5.58
N GLU A 66 19.89 26.85 -5.07
CA GLU A 66 19.37 27.62 -3.94
C GLU A 66 20.14 27.30 -2.66
N ARG A 67 20.30 28.31 -1.81
CA ARG A 67 20.93 28.12 -0.49
C ARG A 67 19.91 27.54 0.48
N VAL A 68 20.12 26.30 0.92
CA VAL A 68 19.19 25.58 1.79
C VAL A 68 19.85 25.04 3.06
N HIS A 69 19.03 24.83 4.09
CA HIS A 69 19.44 24.21 5.35
C HIS A 69 19.15 22.71 5.31
N PHE A 70 20.16 21.90 4.95
CA PHE A 70 20.01 20.45 4.90
C PHE A 70 19.70 19.85 6.27
N LEU A 71 18.69 18.97 6.32
CA LEU A 71 18.29 18.26 7.54
C LEU A 71 19.42 17.41 8.14
N PHE A 72 20.17 16.73 7.28
CA PHE A 72 21.29 15.87 7.66
C PHE A 72 22.62 16.45 7.15
N ALA A 73 23.22 17.30 7.98
CA ALA A 73 24.54 17.88 7.74
C ALA A 73 25.33 17.97 9.04
N HIS A 74 26.66 17.87 8.94
CA HIS A 74 27.59 18.07 10.04
C HIS A 74 28.85 18.76 9.55
N ARG A 75 29.33 19.77 10.27
CA ARG A 75 30.49 20.60 9.89
C ARG A 75 30.39 21.15 8.45
N ALA A 76 29.22 21.68 8.09
CA ALA A 76 28.92 22.23 6.76
C ALA A 76 29.15 21.23 5.62
N ARG A 77 28.92 19.95 5.89
CA ARG A 77 28.95 18.87 4.89
C ARG A 77 27.72 18.01 5.03
N ARG A 78 27.11 17.67 3.89
CA ARG A 78 25.98 16.72 3.85
C ARG A 78 26.43 15.34 4.30
N VAL A 79 25.59 14.68 5.08
CA VAL A 79 25.81 13.27 5.44
C VAL A 79 25.72 12.43 4.17
N SER A 80 26.78 11.67 3.86
CA SER A 80 26.84 10.92 2.61
C SER A 80 26.08 9.59 2.69
N LYS A 81 25.53 9.12 1.56
CA LYS A 81 24.90 7.79 1.45
C LYS A 81 25.87 6.68 1.89
N HIS A 82 27.15 6.81 1.54
CA HIS A 82 28.19 5.85 1.90
C HIS A 82 28.37 5.80 3.42
N TYR A 83 28.45 6.95 4.09
CA TYR A 83 28.57 7.04 5.55
C TYR A 83 27.35 6.44 6.27
N ILE A 84 26.13 6.71 5.78
CA ILE A 84 24.92 6.10 6.34
C ILE A 84 24.98 4.58 6.25
N ASN A 85 25.30 4.04 5.08
CA ASN A 85 25.24 2.59 4.84
C ASN A 85 26.41 1.82 5.45
N ASN A 86 27.60 2.40 5.51
CA ASN A 86 28.81 1.69 5.93
C ASN A 86 29.25 2.04 7.36
N THR A 87 28.66 3.05 7.98
CA THR A 87 29.02 3.48 9.35
C THR A 87 27.80 3.55 10.25
N VAL A 88 26.82 4.40 9.92
CA VAL A 88 25.68 4.65 10.82
C VAL A 88 24.82 3.40 11.00
N ILE A 89 24.40 2.76 9.91
CA ILE A 89 23.55 1.55 9.98
C ILE A 89 24.27 0.42 10.76
N PRO A 90 25.52 0.03 10.44
CA PRO A 90 26.22 -0.98 11.22
C PRO A 90 26.37 -0.64 12.71
N MET A 91 26.65 0.63 13.04
CA MET A 91 26.75 1.10 14.43
C MET A 91 25.42 0.96 15.18
N LEU A 92 24.31 1.32 14.53
CA LEU A 92 22.96 1.17 15.10
C LEU A 92 22.59 -0.31 15.27
N CYS A 93 22.92 -1.16 14.29
CA CYS A 93 22.73 -2.60 14.40
C CYS A 93 23.48 -3.17 15.61
N HIS A 94 24.76 -2.82 15.77
CA HIS A 94 25.55 -3.25 16.92
C HIS A 94 24.96 -2.76 18.26
N LYS A 95 24.57 -1.49 18.34
CA LYS A 95 23.94 -0.92 19.54
C LYS A 95 22.61 -1.61 19.90
N ALA A 96 21.85 -2.02 18.90
CA ALA A 96 20.57 -2.72 19.08
C ALA A 96 20.73 -4.25 19.28
N GLY A 97 21.96 -4.78 19.26
CA GLY A 97 22.20 -6.22 19.37
C GLY A 97 21.68 -7.02 18.17
N VAL A 98 21.50 -6.39 17.01
CA VAL A 98 21.01 -7.05 15.78
C VAL A 98 22.14 -7.23 14.76
N PRO A 99 22.10 -8.30 13.94
CA PRO A 99 23.06 -8.50 12.87
C PRO A 99 23.08 -7.36 11.85
N THR A 100 24.23 -7.11 11.23
CA THR A 100 24.38 -6.13 10.13
C THR A 100 23.96 -6.69 8.77
N ALA A 101 23.57 -7.96 8.71
CA ALA A 101 23.10 -8.67 7.54
C ALA A 101 22.09 -9.75 7.95
N ASP A 102 21.18 -10.09 7.05
CA ASP A 102 20.27 -11.23 7.18
C ASP A 102 20.41 -12.18 5.98
N ILE A 103 19.46 -13.09 5.79
CA ILE A 103 19.43 -14.04 4.67
C ILE A 103 19.43 -13.36 3.28
N ARG A 104 19.05 -12.08 3.20
CA ARG A 104 19.04 -11.28 1.96
C ARG A 104 20.30 -10.40 1.83
N GLY A 105 21.28 -10.56 2.72
CA GLY A 105 22.54 -9.83 2.73
C GLY A 105 22.55 -8.62 3.66
N LYS A 106 23.46 -7.69 3.43
CA LYS A 106 23.70 -6.52 4.32
C LYS A 106 22.46 -5.65 4.48
N ILE A 107 22.16 -5.22 5.71
CA ILE A 107 21.12 -4.22 6.00
C ILE A 107 21.61 -2.86 5.49
N THR A 108 20.79 -2.21 4.65
CA THR A 108 21.13 -0.94 4.01
C THR A 108 19.91 -0.02 3.95
N SER A 109 20.11 1.27 3.70
CA SER A 109 19.01 2.23 3.52
C SER A 109 18.14 1.89 2.32
N HIS A 110 18.71 1.31 1.25
CA HIS A 110 17.94 0.80 0.13
C HIS A 110 17.05 -0.37 0.54
N ARG A 111 17.58 -1.31 1.33
CA ARG A 111 16.79 -2.44 1.85
C ARG A 111 15.68 -2.01 2.80
N ALA A 112 15.90 -0.98 3.62
CA ALA A 112 14.85 -0.41 4.45
C ALA A 112 13.69 0.10 3.58
N ARG A 113 13.98 0.85 2.50
CA ARG A 113 12.98 1.27 1.52
C ARG A 113 12.25 0.08 0.89
N SER A 114 12.99 -0.96 0.47
CA SER A 114 12.37 -2.15 -0.13
C SER A 114 11.45 -2.88 0.83
N THR A 115 11.84 -2.96 2.09
CA THR A 115 11.07 -3.64 3.15
C THR A 115 9.75 -2.92 3.39
N ILE A 116 9.78 -1.59 3.58
CA ILE A 116 8.56 -0.81 3.79
C ILE A 116 7.64 -0.88 2.56
N ALA A 117 8.20 -0.75 1.35
CA ALA A 117 7.41 -0.81 0.12
C ALA A 117 6.67 -2.15 -0.03
N SER A 118 7.36 -3.27 0.20
CA SER A 118 6.75 -4.60 0.15
C SER A 118 5.75 -4.83 1.28
N GLN A 119 5.96 -4.25 2.46
CA GLN A 119 5.01 -4.31 3.58
C GLN A 119 3.73 -3.54 3.27
N LEU A 120 3.83 -2.33 2.72
CA LEU A 120 2.66 -1.52 2.32
C LEU A 120 1.85 -2.21 1.22
N TYR A 121 2.53 -2.84 0.26
CA TYR A 121 1.86 -3.59 -0.82
C TYR A 121 1.18 -4.88 -0.35
N ASN A 122 1.69 -5.52 0.69
CA ASN A 122 1.15 -6.77 1.23
C ASN A 122 0.40 -6.58 2.56
N ALA A 123 0.05 -5.35 2.92
CA ALA A 123 -0.70 -5.06 4.13
C ALA A 123 -2.12 -5.67 4.06
N LYS A 124 -2.79 -5.77 5.21
CA LYS A 124 -4.19 -6.26 5.28
C LYS A 124 -5.13 -5.45 4.38
N LYS A 125 -4.91 -4.13 4.33
CA LYS A 125 -5.50 -3.20 3.37
C LYS A 125 -4.34 -2.65 2.52
N PRO A 126 -4.00 -3.31 1.40
CA PRO A 126 -2.79 -3.00 0.65
C PRO A 126 -2.95 -1.71 -0.14
N MET A 127 -1.83 -1.00 -0.33
CA MET A 127 -1.76 0.03 -1.37
C MET A 127 -1.79 -0.63 -2.76
N THR A 128 -2.54 -0.05 -3.68
CA THR A 128 -2.46 -0.36 -5.10
C THR A 128 -1.06 -0.06 -5.65
N LEU A 129 -0.73 -0.60 -6.82
CA LEU A 129 0.56 -0.34 -7.46
C LEU A 129 0.80 1.16 -7.70
N PHE A 130 -0.25 1.91 -8.06
CA PHE A 130 -0.17 3.34 -8.33
C PHE A 130 -0.03 4.17 -7.06
N GLU A 131 -0.75 3.84 -5.98
CA GLU A 131 -0.56 4.50 -4.67
C GLU A 131 0.86 4.27 -4.14
N LEU A 132 1.39 3.05 -4.30
CA LEU A 132 2.75 2.74 -3.91
C LEU A 132 3.78 3.47 -4.78
N GLN A 133 3.50 3.65 -6.08
CA GLN A 133 4.33 4.43 -6.99
C GLN A 133 4.45 5.89 -6.53
N GLU A 134 3.32 6.52 -6.19
CA GLU A 134 3.27 7.89 -5.65
C GLU A 134 4.02 7.98 -4.31
N TRP A 135 3.79 7.03 -3.39
CA TRP A 135 4.48 6.99 -2.09
C TRP A 135 6.00 6.83 -2.22
N LEU A 136 6.45 6.11 -3.25
CA LEU A 136 7.86 5.93 -3.58
C LEU A 136 8.44 7.12 -4.35
N GLY A 137 7.62 7.96 -4.97
CA GLY A 137 8.04 9.03 -5.87
C GLY A 137 8.66 8.50 -7.17
N HIS A 138 8.19 7.35 -7.67
CA HIS A 138 8.64 6.78 -8.93
C HIS A 138 7.89 7.40 -10.11
N ARG A 139 8.62 7.69 -11.19
CA ARG A 139 8.02 8.26 -12.40
C ARG A 139 7.15 7.26 -13.16
N THR A 140 7.51 5.98 -13.14
CA THR A 140 6.83 4.94 -13.90
C THR A 140 6.50 3.73 -13.01
N PRO A 141 5.41 2.99 -13.32
CA PRO A 141 5.00 1.83 -12.54
C PRO A 141 6.04 0.71 -12.54
N GLU A 142 6.81 0.54 -13.61
CA GLU A 142 7.79 -0.55 -13.76
C GLU A 142 8.86 -0.50 -12.67
N ALA A 143 9.28 0.70 -12.27
CA ALA A 143 10.22 0.89 -11.16
C ALA A 143 9.63 0.44 -9.81
N THR A 144 8.30 0.42 -9.68
CA THR A 144 7.57 -0.03 -8.49
C THR A 144 7.30 -1.53 -8.50
N THR A 145 7.17 -2.15 -9.67
CA THR A 145 6.86 -3.58 -9.83
C THR A 145 7.81 -4.49 -9.06
N HIS A 146 9.10 -4.12 -8.93
CA HIS A 146 10.08 -4.89 -8.16
C HIS A 146 9.73 -5.05 -6.67
N TYR A 147 8.88 -4.19 -6.11
CA TYR A 147 8.40 -4.26 -4.72
C TYR A 147 7.05 -4.98 -4.58
N ALA A 148 6.32 -5.14 -5.69
CA ALA A 148 4.94 -5.59 -5.76
C ALA A 148 4.81 -7.12 -5.91
N LYS A 149 5.70 -7.90 -5.29
CA LYS A 149 5.56 -9.36 -5.27
C LYS A 149 4.41 -9.73 -4.32
N ILE A 150 3.34 -10.25 -4.91
CA ILE A 150 2.15 -10.72 -4.19
C ILE A 150 2.50 -12.00 -3.42
N THR A 151 2.17 -12.06 -2.13
CA THR A 151 2.32 -13.32 -1.37
C THR A 151 1.29 -14.36 -1.80
N PRO A 152 1.58 -15.67 -1.70
CA PRO A 152 0.59 -16.71 -2.02
C PRO A 152 -0.75 -16.53 -1.29
N ASN A 153 -0.72 -16.11 -0.03
CA ASN A 153 -1.94 -15.85 0.75
C ASN A 153 -2.76 -14.69 0.20
N THR A 154 -2.10 -13.58 -0.16
CA THR A 154 -2.76 -12.42 -0.77
C THR A 154 -3.39 -12.79 -2.12
N LEU A 155 -2.67 -13.58 -2.94
CA LEU A 155 -3.17 -14.06 -4.23
C LEU A 155 -4.37 -14.99 -4.05
N ALA A 156 -4.30 -15.96 -3.14
CA ALA A 156 -5.40 -16.88 -2.85
C ALA A 156 -6.65 -16.14 -2.35
N LYS A 157 -6.48 -15.15 -1.47
CA LYS A 157 -7.58 -14.30 -1.01
C LYS A 157 -8.19 -13.49 -2.15
N ALA A 158 -7.37 -12.82 -2.96
CA ALA A 158 -7.85 -12.04 -4.10
C ALA A 158 -8.58 -12.92 -5.13
N TYR A 159 -8.08 -14.13 -5.36
CA TYR A 159 -8.72 -15.11 -6.23
C TYR A 159 -10.09 -15.56 -5.71
N ASN A 160 -10.21 -15.83 -4.40
CA ASN A 160 -11.49 -16.16 -3.76
C ASN A 160 -12.47 -14.97 -3.79
N ASP A 161 -12.01 -13.77 -3.43
CA ASP A 161 -12.82 -12.55 -3.39
C ASP A 161 -13.33 -12.15 -4.79
N ALA A 162 -12.58 -12.46 -5.85
CA ALA A 162 -13.02 -12.26 -7.24
C ALA A 162 -14.26 -13.11 -7.61
N GLY A 163 -14.70 -14.01 -6.73
CA GLY A 163 -15.92 -14.78 -6.90
C GLY A 163 -15.86 -15.74 -8.08
N TYR A 164 -14.67 -16.14 -8.53
CA TYR A 164 -14.50 -16.98 -9.72
C TYR A 164 -15.34 -18.27 -9.63
N PHE A 165 -15.39 -18.90 -8.45
CA PHE A 165 -16.23 -20.06 -8.22
C PHE A 165 -17.72 -19.73 -8.14
N ALA A 166 -18.11 -18.61 -7.51
CA ALA A 166 -19.51 -18.17 -7.50
C ALA A 166 -20.04 -17.85 -8.91
N ARG A 167 -19.16 -17.43 -9.82
CA ARG A 167 -19.49 -17.18 -11.24
C ARG A 167 -19.66 -18.46 -12.06
N ASN A 168 -19.06 -19.57 -11.63
CA ASN A 168 -19.13 -20.87 -12.29
C ASN A 168 -20.12 -21.84 -11.62
N VAL A 169 -20.58 -21.57 -10.40
CA VAL A 169 -21.83 -22.15 -9.87
C VAL A 169 -22.97 -21.36 -10.53
N ARG A 170 -23.26 -21.69 -11.78
CA ARG A 170 -24.41 -21.13 -12.50
C ARG A 170 -25.67 -21.55 -11.75
N THR A 171 -26.22 -20.65 -10.93
CA THR A 171 -27.67 -20.64 -10.72
C THR A 171 -28.26 -20.32 -12.08
N ILE A 172 -28.62 -21.35 -12.85
CA ILE A 172 -29.30 -21.14 -14.13
C ILE A 172 -30.70 -20.64 -13.77
N GLU A 173 -30.98 -19.37 -14.07
CA GLU A 173 -32.33 -18.85 -13.95
C GLU A 173 -33.17 -19.48 -15.07
N VAL A 174 -34.26 -20.14 -14.68
CA VAL A 174 -35.18 -20.81 -15.61
C VAL A 174 -36.49 -20.04 -15.61
N LEU A 175 -36.86 -19.52 -16.77
CA LEU A 175 -38.19 -18.98 -16.99
C LEU A 175 -39.14 -20.13 -17.37
N VAL A 176 -40.26 -20.22 -16.67
CA VAL A 176 -41.28 -21.26 -16.88
C VAL A 176 -42.55 -20.61 -17.41
N ASP A 177 -42.99 -21.03 -18.60
CA ASP A 177 -44.29 -20.63 -19.14
C ASP A 177 -45.39 -21.43 -18.43
N ARG A 178 -46.11 -20.77 -17.52
CA ARG A 178 -47.14 -21.41 -16.70
C ARG A 178 -48.41 -21.72 -17.49
N ASP A 179 -48.69 -20.97 -18.55
CA ASP A 179 -49.89 -21.17 -19.36
C ASP A 179 -49.71 -22.37 -20.30
N ALA A 180 -48.51 -22.56 -20.85
CA ALA A 180 -48.15 -23.76 -21.60
C ALA A 180 -48.20 -25.03 -20.73
N VAL A 181 -47.81 -24.94 -19.45
CA VAL A 181 -47.91 -26.05 -18.49
C VAL A 181 -49.36 -26.33 -18.10
N ALA A 182 -50.15 -25.30 -17.80
CA ALA A 182 -51.54 -25.46 -17.34
C ALA A 182 -52.50 -25.91 -18.44
N SER A 183 -52.26 -25.49 -19.69
CA SER A 183 -53.06 -25.88 -20.86
C SER A 183 -52.74 -27.27 -21.41
N GLY A 184 -51.66 -27.90 -20.94
CA GLY A 184 -51.19 -29.21 -21.43
C GLY A 184 -50.34 -29.15 -22.71
N ALA A 185 -50.09 -27.96 -23.27
CA ALA A 185 -49.26 -27.76 -24.45
C ALA A 185 -47.80 -28.25 -24.24
N ALA A 186 -47.30 -28.15 -23.00
CA ALA A 186 -46.01 -28.71 -22.61
C ALA A 186 -45.92 -30.24 -22.84
N ALA A 187 -47.02 -30.98 -22.67
CA ALA A 187 -47.06 -32.43 -22.90
C ALA A 187 -47.13 -32.81 -24.39
N SER A 188 -47.56 -31.88 -25.26
CA SER A 188 -47.52 -32.03 -26.72
C SER A 188 -46.17 -31.65 -27.34
N GLY A 189 -45.18 -31.28 -26.52
CA GLY A 189 -43.81 -31.00 -26.97
C GLY A 189 -43.50 -29.53 -27.22
N GLU A 190 -44.41 -28.61 -26.87
CA GLU A 190 -44.13 -27.17 -26.94
C GLU A 190 -43.09 -26.76 -25.88
N PRO A 191 -42.16 -25.82 -26.18
CA PRO A 191 -41.18 -25.37 -25.21
C PRO A 191 -41.84 -24.62 -24.06
N TRP A 192 -41.52 -25.01 -22.83
CA TRP A 192 -42.11 -24.42 -21.61
C TRP A 192 -41.07 -24.07 -20.55
N GLN A 193 -39.82 -24.51 -20.73
CA GLN A 193 -38.66 -24.14 -19.92
C GLN A 193 -37.66 -23.39 -20.78
N TYR A 194 -37.23 -22.23 -20.31
CA TYR A 194 -36.25 -21.40 -20.98
C TYR A 194 -35.11 -21.11 -20.00
N LEU A 195 -33.93 -21.67 -20.29
CA LEU A 195 -32.70 -21.48 -19.54
C LEU A 195 -32.04 -20.17 -19.99
N ASP A 196 -31.76 -19.26 -19.05
CA ASP A 196 -31.04 -18.02 -19.34
C ASP A 196 -29.53 -18.29 -19.52
N LEU A 197 -28.99 -18.01 -20.71
CA LEU A 197 -27.56 -18.10 -21.01
C LEU A 197 -26.84 -16.74 -20.92
N GLY A 198 -27.52 -15.70 -20.44
CA GLY A 198 -27.06 -14.33 -20.25
C GLY A 198 -27.12 -13.44 -21.50
N HIS A 199 -27.28 -14.02 -22.69
CA HIS A 199 -27.40 -13.29 -23.96
C HIS A 199 -28.59 -13.76 -24.81
N GLU A 200 -29.05 -14.99 -24.60
CA GLU A 200 -30.19 -15.63 -25.28
C GLU A 200 -30.84 -16.66 -24.36
N TRP A 201 -32.02 -17.13 -24.75
CA TRP A 201 -32.78 -18.19 -24.06
C TRP A 201 -32.59 -19.53 -24.75
N CYS A 202 -32.34 -20.59 -23.99
CA CYS A 202 -32.22 -21.95 -24.50
C CYS A 202 -33.33 -22.86 -23.97
N THR A 203 -33.98 -23.62 -24.84
CA THR A 203 -35.04 -24.57 -24.49
C THR A 203 -34.56 -26.02 -24.40
N TYR A 204 -33.26 -26.25 -24.62
CA TYR A 204 -32.66 -27.58 -24.65
C TYR A 204 -32.29 -28.04 -23.24
N THR A 205 -32.87 -29.15 -22.77
CA THR A 205 -32.76 -29.63 -21.39
C THR A 205 -31.75 -30.76 -21.18
N SER A 206 -30.85 -31.02 -22.13
CA SER A 206 -29.95 -32.20 -22.14
C SER A 206 -28.79 -32.17 -21.14
N PHE A 207 -28.92 -31.50 -19.99
CA PHE A 207 -27.91 -31.48 -18.93
C PHE A 207 -28.19 -32.56 -17.86
N GLU A 208 -28.51 -33.79 -18.28
CA GLU A 208 -28.46 -34.99 -17.43
C GLU A 208 -27.08 -35.66 -17.50
#